data_AF-A0A2D5Z2U7-F1
#
_entry.id   AF-A0A2D5Z2U7-F1
#
_cell.length_a   1.000
_cell.length_b   1.000
_cell.length_c   1.000
_cell.angle_alpha   90.00
_cell.angle_beta   90.00
_cell.angle_gamma   90.00
#
_symmetry.space_group_name_H-M   'P 1'
#
loop_
_entity.id
_entity.type
_entity.pdbx_description
1 polymer ?
#
loop_
_entity_poly.entity_id
_entity_poly.type
_entity_poly.pdbx_seq_one_letter_code
_entity_poly.pdbx_strand_id
1 'polypeptide(L)'
;MKLSIRALATTVAILWGGAVLLVGLANLIWPSYGGAFLEVVASIYPGYHASGTIGSVIVGTLYAIIDGAVGGLIFAWLYNFVACCCKPPVATT
;
A
#
# COMPACT_ATOMS: atom_id res chain seq x y z
N MET A 1 -3.92 22.63 0.78
CA MET A 1 -5.03 21.68 0.51
C MET A 1 -5.02 20.60 1.59
N LYS A 2 -6.16 20.00 1.95
CA LYS A 2 -6.25 18.93 2.95
C LYS A 2 -6.60 17.60 2.27
N LEU A 3 -5.77 16.58 2.45
CA LEU A 3 -6.06 15.24 1.96
C LEU A 3 -7.15 14.60 2.82
N SER A 4 -8.13 13.97 2.17
CA SER A 4 -9.11 13.14 2.86
C SER A 4 -8.45 11.84 3.30
N ILE A 5 -8.34 11.62 4.60
CA ILE A 5 -7.72 10.42 5.19
C ILE A 5 -8.41 9.15 4.68
N ARG A 6 -9.75 9.14 4.68
CA ARG A 6 -10.53 7.97 4.23
C ARG A 6 -10.32 7.70 2.75
N ALA A 7 -10.38 8.73 1.91
CA ALA A 7 -10.20 8.56 0.47
C ALA A 7 -8.79 8.06 0.16
N LEU A 8 -7.75 8.66 0.76
CA LEU A 8 -6.38 8.26 0.49
C LEU A 8 -6.08 6.85 1.00
N ALA A 9 -6.53 6.51 2.21
CA ALA A 9 -6.39 5.15 2.75
C ALA A 9 -7.02 4.12 1.80
N THR A 10 -8.26 4.33 1.36
CA THR A 10 -8.95 3.42 0.45
C THR A 10 -8.25 3.34 -0.91
N THR A 11 -7.82 4.47 -1.48
CA THR A 11 -7.13 4.48 -2.76
C THR A 11 -5.80 3.72 -2.70
N VAL A 12 -4.98 3.95 -1.68
CA VAL A 12 -3.69 3.26 -1.54
C VAL A 12 -3.89 1.77 -1.24
N ALA A 13 -4.89 1.41 -0.42
CA ALA A 13 -5.26 0.01 -0.17
C ALA A 13 -5.59 -0.75 -1.46
N ILE A 14 -6.42 -0.14 -2.33
CA ILE A 14 -6.81 -0.74 -3.62
C ILE A 14 -5.62 -0.82 -4.57
N LEU A 15 -4.83 0.24 -4.69
CA LEU A 15 -3.69 0.26 -5.60
C LEU A 15 -2.61 -0.74 -5.19
N TRP A 16 -2.24 -0.78 -3.91
CA TRP A 16 -1.19 -1.65 -3.41
C TRP A 16 -1.64 -3.12 -3.35
N GLY A 17 -2.82 -3.38 -2.80
CA GLY A 17 -3.44 -4.70 -2.83
C GLY A 17 -3.63 -5.23 -4.25
N GLY A 18 -4.11 -4.37 -5.16
CA GLY A 18 -4.28 -4.70 -6.58
C GLY A 18 -2.95 -5.02 -7.27
N ALA A 19 -1.89 -4.26 -6.99
CA ALA A 19 -0.56 -4.55 -7.55
C ALA A 19 -0.04 -5.92 -7.11
N VAL A 20 -0.09 -6.23 -5.80
CA VAL A 20 0.35 -7.53 -5.27
C VAL A 20 -0.52 -8.66 -5.82
N LEU A 21 -1.84 -8.48 -5.92
CA LEU A 21 -2.75 -9.44 -6.52
C LEU A 21 -2.40 -9.73 -7.98
N LEU A 22 -2.26 -8.69 -8.81
CA LEU A 22 -2.00 -8.84 -10.24
C LEU A 22 -0.64 -9.49 -10.50
N VAL A 23 0.40 -9.07 -9.77
CA VAL A 23 1.73 -9.69 -9.89
C VAL A 23 1.70 -11.13 -9.38
N GLY A 24 1.01 -11.41 -8.28
CA GLY A 24 0.83 -12.77 -7.76
C GLY A 24 0.11 -13.68 -8.75
N LEU A 25 -0.98 -13.23 -9.36
CA LEU A 25 -1.71 -13.98 -10.40
C LEU A 25 -0.86 -14.19 -11.66
N ALA A 26 -0.12 -13.17 -12.09
CA ALA A 26 0.79 -13.30 -13.21
C ALA A 26 1.91 -14.30 -12.90
N ASN A 27 2.42 -14.35 -11.67
CA ASN A 27 3.41 -15.31 -11.23
C ASN A 27 2.87 -16.76 -11.24
N LEU A 28 1.58 -16.98 -10.97
CA LEU A 28 0.95 -18.30 -11.10
C LEU A 28 0.94 -18.82 -12.54
N ILE A 29 0.79 -17.92 -13.51
CA ILE A 29 0.76 -18.26 -14.95
C ILE A 29 2.19 -18.38 -15.49
N TRP A 30 3.08 -17.47 -15.05
CA TRP A 30 4.47 -17.38 -15.46
C TRP A 30 5.37 -17.37 -14.23
N PRO A 31 5.89 -18.54 -13.79
CA PRO A 31 6.62 -18.66 -12.52
C PRO A 31 7.82 -17.71 -12.33
N SER A 32 8.40 -17.21 -13.41
CA SER A 32 9.50 -16.24 -13.36
C SER A 32 9.05 -14.76 -13.26
N TYR A 33 7.77 -14.47 -13.48
CA TYR A 33 7.26 -13.11 -13.52
C TYR A 33 7.15 -12.52 -12.11
N GLY A 34 7.80 -11.39 -11.85
CA GLY A 34 7.64 -10.65 -10.59
C GLY A 34 8.22 -11.31 -9.34
N GLY A 35 9.02 -12.37 -9.45
CA GLY A 35 9.56 -13.10 -8.29
C GLY A 35 10.30 -12.19 -7.31
N ALA A 36 11.23 -11.36 -7.78
CA ALA A 36 11.97 -10.43 -6.91
C ALA A 36 11.05 -9.42 -6.18
N PHE A 37 9.96 -8.98 -6.82
CA PHE A 37 8.98 -8.12 -6.18
C PHE A 37 8.23 -8.86 -5.07
N LEU A 38 7.75 -10.08 -5.34
CA LEU A 38 7.05 -10.89 -4.34
C LEU A 38 7.94 -11.29 -3.16
N GLU A 39 9.24 -11.50 -3.39
CA GLU A 39 10.22 -11.76 -2.32
C GLU A 39 10.41 -10.53 -1.41
N VAL A 40 10.46 -9.31 -1.98
CA VAL A 40 10.47 -8.08 -1.17
C VAL A 40 9.19 -8.02 -0.32
N VAL A 41 8.04 -8.32 -0.89
CA VAL A 41 6.76 -8.36 -0.15
C VAL A 41 6.80 -9.42 0.96
N ALA A 42 7.33 -10.61 0.68
CA ALA A 42 7.52 -11.69 1.67
C ALA A 42 8.45 -11.30 2.82
N SER A 43 9.45 -10.44 2.56
CA SER A 43 10.33 -9.94 3.62
C SER A 43 9.63 -9.00 4.60
N ILE A 44 8.49 -8.41 4.22
CA ILE A 44 7.74 -7.43 5.02
C ILE A 44 6.57 -8.10 5.73
N TYR A 45 5.92 -9.08 5.11
CA TYR A 45 4.67 -9.69 5.61
C TYR A 45 4.94 -11.02 6.33
N PRO A 46 4.85 -11.05 7.68
CA PRO A 46 5.14 -12.27 8.42
C PRO A 46 4.21 -13.42 8.04
N GLY A 47 4.77 -14.59 7.75
CA GLY A 47 4.01 -15.78 7.36
C GLY A 47 3.52 -15.79 5.91
N TYR A 48 3.73 -14.72 5.14
CA TYR A 48 3.59 -14.76 3.69
C TYR A 48 4.86 -15.33 3.07
N HIS A 49 4.70 -16.40 2.29
CA HIS A 49 5.77 -16.96 1.47
C HIS A 49 5.39 -16.79 0.01
N ALA A 50 6.27 -16.22 -0.82
CA ALA A 50 6.08 -16.05 -2.27
C ALA A 50 6.15 -17.39 -3.04
N SER A 51 5.43 -18.39 -2.56
CA SER A 51 5.48 -19.81 -2.95
C SER A 51 4.88 -20.13 -4.33
N GLY A 52 4.33 -19.15 -5.06
CA GLY A 52 3.64 -19.39 -6.32
C GLY A 52 2.38 -20.24 -6.17
N THR A 53 1.67 -20.12 -5.04
CA THR A 53 0.40 -20.83 -4.77
C THR A 53 -0.76 -19.84 -4.65
N ILE A 54 -1.99 -20.28 -4.96
CA ILE A 54 -3.18 -19.43 -4.80
C ILE A 54 -3.35 -18.94 -3.35
N GLY A 55 -3.02 -19.80 -2.37
CA GLY A 55 -3.03 -19.44 -0.95
C GLY A 55 -2.07 -18.28 -0.65
N SER A 56 -0.85 -18.33 -1.19
CA SER A 56 0.10 -17.23 -1.05
C SER A 56 -0.38 -15.93 -1.69
N VAL A 57 -1.00 -15.99 -2.88
CA VAL A 57 -1.58 -14.81 -3.54
C VAL A 57 -2.67 -14.16 -2.68
N ILE A 58 -3.56 -14.96 -2.10
CA ILE A 58 -4.63 -14.46 -1.21
C ILE A 58 -4.01 -13.80 0.03
N VAL A 59 -3.10 -14.48 0.72
CA VAL A 59 -2.47 -13.97 1.94
C VAL A 59 -1.70 -12.67 1.65
N GLY A 60 -0.84 -12.65 0.62
CA GLY A 60 -0.08 -11.47 0.24
C GLY A 60 -0.97 -10.29 -0.13
N THR A 61 -2.08 -10.53 -0.84
CA THR A 61 -3.05 -9.49 -1.21
C THR A 61 -3.74 -8.90 0.01
N LEU A 62 -4.19 -9.72 0.96
CA LEU A 62 -4.86 -9.24 2.17
C LEU A 62 -3.92 -8.40 3.04
N TYR A 63 -2.67 -8.84 3.21
CA TYR A 63 -1.66 -8.03 3.88
C TYR A 63 -1.41 -6.70 3.15
N ALA A 64 -1.27 -6.72 1.82
CA ALA A 64 -1.07 -5.52 1.02
C ALA A 64 -2.24 -4.54 1.08
N ILE A 65 -3.49 -5.01 1.15
CA ILE A 65 -4.65 -4.14 1.34
C ILE A 65 -4.56 -3.42 2.69
N ILE A 66 -4.27 -4.16 3.76
CA ILE A 66 -4.18 -3.60 5.12
C ILE A 66 -3.00 -2.63 5.21
N ASP A 67 -1.83 -3.03 4.73
CA ASP A 67 -0.60 -2.23 4.68
C ASP A 67 -0.80 -0.95 3.87
N GLY A 68 -1.41 -1.04 2.68
CA GLY A 68 -1.73 0.11 1.86
C GLY A 68 -2.74 1.05 2.52
N ALA A 69 -3.75 0.52 3.21
CA ALA A 69 -4.72 1.33 3.97
C ALA A 69 -4.03 2.11 5.10
N VAL A 70 -3.17 1.44 5.86
CA VAL A 70 -2.40 2.05 6.96
C VAL A 70 -1.43 3.10 6.41
N GLY A 71 -0.69 2.77 5.35
CA GLY A 71 0.22 3.70 4.68
C GLY A 71 -0.49 4.94 4.15
N GLY A 72 -1.63 4.78 3.46
CA GLY A 72 -2.44 5.90 2.98
C GLY A 72 -3.02 6.75 4.11
N LEU A 73 -3.43 6.14 5.22
CA LEU A 73 -3.88 6.84 6.41
C LEU A 73 -2.76 7.70 7.01
N ILE A 74 -1.59 7.10 7.27
CA ILE A 74 -0.43 7.78 7.85
C ILE A 74 0.02 8.91 6.92
N PHE A 75 0.08 8.67 5.61
CA PHE A 75 0.47 9.67 4.63
C PHE A 75 -0.48 10.88 4.66
N ALA A 76 -1.80 10.65 4.59
CA ALA A 76 -2.77 11.73 4.63
C ALA A 76 -2.69 12.54 5.93
N TRP A 77 -2.52 11.84 7.06
CA TRP A 77 -2.37 12.49 8.36
C TRP A 77 -1.12 13.36 8.42
N LEU A 78 0.04 12.81 8.05
CA LEU A 78 1.32 13.51 8.09
C LEU A 78 1.33 14.71 7.14
N TYR A 79 0.84 14.53 5.91
CA TYR A 79 0.72 15.61 4.94
C TYR A 79 -0.13 16.76 5.49
N ASN A 80 -1.28 16.44 6.08
CA ASN A 80 -2.17 17.45 6.65
C ASN A 80 -1.55 18.16 7.86
N PHE A 81 -0.76 17.45 8.67
CA PHE A 81 -0.03 18.01 9.80
C PHE A 81 1.00 19.03 9.33
N VAL A 82 1.89 18.65 8.41
CA VAL A 82 2.93 19.53 7.86
C VAL A 82 2.30 20.73 7.14
N ALA A 83 1.25 20.51 6.34
CA ALA A 83 0.56 21.59 5.64
C ALA A 83 -0.17 22.58 6.58
N CYS A 84 -0.55 22.16 7.78
CA CYS A 84 -1.14 23.05 8.78
C CYS A 84 -0.08 23.94 9.44
N CYS A 85 1.06 23.35 9.84
CA CYS A 85 2.13 24.05 10.55
C CYS A 85 2.91 25.04 9.69
N CYS A 86 2.88 24.92 8.36
CA CYS A 86 3.59 25.81 7.44
C CYS A 86 2.75 27.01 6.94
N LYS A 87 1.62 27.36 7.57
CA LYS A 87 0.88 28.57 7.19
C LYS A 87 1.66 29.82 7.60
N PRO A 88 1.99 30.76 6.68
CA PRO A 88 2.55 32.04 7.07
C PRO A 88 1.55 32.81 7.95
N PRO A 89 2.02 33.66 8.88
CA PRO A 89 1.12 34.47 9.70
C PRO A 89 0.21 35.30 8.79
N VAL A 90 -1.09 35.28 9.09
CA VAL A 90 -2.09 36.10 8.40
C VAL A 90 -1.71 37.56 8.65
N ALA A 91 -1.38 38.29 7.58
CA ALA A 91 -1.23 39.74 7.68
C ALA A 91 -2.62 40.33 7.99
N THR A 92 -2.82 40.73 9.24
CA THR A 92 -3.96 41.55 9.66
C THR A 92 -3.77 42.95 9.11
N THR A 93 -4.52 43.30 8.06
CA THR A 93 -4.75 44.70 7.62
C THR A 93 -6.07 45.19 8.16
#